data_AF-A0A849H2P8-F1
#
_entry.id   AF-A0A849H2P8-F1
#
_cell.length_a   1.000
_cell.length_b   1.000
_cell.length_c   1.000
_cell.angle_alpha   90.00
_cell.angle_beta   90.00
_cell.angle_gamma   90.00
#
_symmetry.space_group_name_H-M   'P 1'
#
loop_
_entity.id
_entity.type
_entity.pdbx_description
1 polymer ?
#
loop_
_entity_poly.entity_id
_entity_poly.type
_entity_poly.pdbx_seq_one_letter_code
_entity_poly.pdbx_strand_id
1 'polypeptide(L)'
;MMKSIEQLRRDAKALRKAYEAGDRNALRRVDAHVQRNAPDLKHADFLHVIARENAFESWPRLVWAAETVGLDRAARQQRLKIAIYHGQNWVVDRLLTETPDLAADQFGLQCALFDRAAVEAALADDPLLALRDFGPRRPILHLAFSKRLQADPGLADDMLAIGEALVAAGADVNDGFPVHPGSDHRLSALYGAIGHADNMV
;
A
#
# COMPACT_ATOMS: atom_id res chain seq x y z
N MET A 1 -4.03 -6.04 25.87
CA MET A 1 -4.34 -4.86 25.03
C MET A 1 -3.06 -4.43 24.35
N MET A 2 -3.06 -4.35 23.02
CA MET A 2 -1.85 -3.98 22.28
C MET A 2 -1.50 -2.52 22.52
N LYS A 3 -0.21 -2.21 22.69
CA LYS A 3 0.26 -0.84 22.90
C LYS A 3 0.01 0.01 21.65
N SER A 4 -0.31 1.29 21.84
CA SER A 4 -0.41 2.23 20.72
C SER A 4 0.94 2.40 20.02
N ILE A 5 0.92 2.77 18.74
CA ILE A 5 2.15 2.96 17.96
C ILE A 5 3.08 4.01 18.59
N GLU A 6 2.53 5.08 19.15
CA GLU A 6 3.32 6.10 19.86
C GLU A 6 3.98 5.57 21.13
N GLN A 7 3.33 4.62 21.83
CA GLN A 7 3.96 3.95 22.95
C GLN A 7 5.08 3.03 22.47
N LEU A 8 4.86 2.25 21.40
CA LEU A 8 5.88 1.37 20.83
C LEU A 8 7.11 2.14 20.31
N ARG A 9 6.92 3.31 19.70
CA ARG A 9 8.00 4.22 19.28
C ARG A 9 8.79 4.74 20.48
N ARG A 10 8.11 5.10 21.56
CA ARG A 10 8.76 5.52 22.82
C ARG A 10 9.54 4.36 23.45
N ASP A 11 8.99 3.16 23.44
CA ASP A 11 9.66 1.95 23.95
C ASP A 11 10.97 1.66 23.20
N ALA A 12 10.98 1.81 21.86
CA ALA A 12 12.19 1.65 21.06
C ALA A 12 13.27 2.72 21.37
N LYS A 13 12.86 3.99 21.54
CA LYS A 13 13.77 5.07 21.96
C LYS A 13 14.34 4.84 23.36
N ALA A 14 13.49 4.39 24.29
CA ALA A 14 13.89 4.06 25.64
C ALA A 14 14.88 2.88 25.68
N LEU A 15 14.63 1.83 24.88
CA LEU A 15 15.54 0.69 24.75
C LEU A 15 16.91 1.13 24.23
N ARG A 16 16.95 1.97 23.19
CA ARG A 16 18.21 2.51 22.65
C ARG A 16 19.00 3.25 23.73
N LYS A 17 18.36 4.17 24.46
CA LYS A 17 19.01 4.94 25.52
C LYS A 17 19.55 4.03 26.63
N ALA A 18 18.81 2.99 27.01
CA ALA A 18 19.24 2.03 28.03
C ALA A 18 20.42 1.16 27.56
N TYR A 19 20.41 0.76 26.29
CA TYR A 19 21.53 0.04 25.66
C TYR A 19 22.81 0.88 25.64
N GLU A 20 22.72 2.15 25.20
CA GLU A 20 23.83 3.11 25.19
C GLU A 20 24.39 3.38 26.61
N ALA A 21 23.54 3.28 27.65
CA ALA A 21 23.94 3.41 29.05
C ALA A 21 24.54 2.12 29.66
N GLY A 22 24.62 1.02 28.91
CA GLY A 22 25.15 -0.26 29.38
C GLY A 22 24.21 -1.03 30.33
N ASP A 23 22.91 -0.76 30.27
CA ASP A 23 21.92 -1.49 31.09
C ASP A 23 21.91 -2.98 30.74
N ARG A 24 22.09 -3.84 31.76
CA ARG A 24 22.21 -5.30 31.58
C ARG A 24 20.98 -5.92 30.95
N ASN A 25 19.77 -5.40 31.23
CA ASN A 25 18.55 -5.94 30.65
C ASN A 25 18.40 -5.51 29.19
N ALA A 26 18.71 -4.25 28.86
CA ALA A 26 18.71 -3.75 27.50
C ALA A 26 19.69 -4.52 26.60
N LEU A 27 20.91 -4.78 27.08
CA LEU A 27 21.91 -5.60 26.36
C LEU A 27 21.36 -6.99 26.02
N ARG A 28 20.78 -7.68 27.01
CA ARG A 28 20.19 -9.02 26.83
C ARG A 28 19.05 -9.03 25.81
N ARG A 29 18.18 -8.01 25.83
CA ARG A 29 17.05 -7.89 24.89
C ARG A 29 17.53 -7.71 23.46
N VAL A 30 18.58 -6.90 23.26
CA VAL A 30 19.19 -6.68 21.96
C VAL A 30 19.89 -7.95 21.47
N ASP A 31 20.68 -8.60 22.32
CA ASP A 31 21.40 -9.84 21.98
C ASP A 31 20.47 -10.99 21.56
N ALA A 32 19.24 -11.03 22.09
CA ALA A 32 18.27 -12.06 21.76
C ALA A 32 17.71 -11.95 20.33
N HIS A 33 17.80 -10.78 19.70
CA HIS A 33 17.11 -10.48 18.45
C HIS A 33 17.97 -9.83 17.37
N VAL A 34 19.15 -9.31 17.72
CA VAL A 34 20.06 -8.65 16.78
C VAL A 34 21.38 -9.41 16.75
N GLN A 35 21.85 -9.73 15.54
CA GLN A 35 23.14 -10.41 15.38
C GLN A 35 24.29 -9.42 15.67
N ARG A 36 25.19 -9.80 16.59
CA ARG A 36 26.30 -8.97 17.11
C ARG A 36 27.39 -8.55 16.10
N ASN A 37 27.25 -8.88 14.82
CA ASN A 37 28.28 -8.61 13.81
C ASN A 37 28.24 -7.18 13.24
N ALA A 38 27.27 -6.35 13.63
CA ALA A 38 27.19 -4.95 13.23
C ALA A 38 27.92 -4.06 14.26
N PRO A 39 29.00 -3.36 13.88
CA PRO A 39 29.80 -2.56 14.82
C PRO A 39 29.03 -1.36 15.41
N ASP A 40 27.95 -0.92 14.78
CA ASP A 40 27.07 0.14 15.28
C ASP A 40 25.59 -0.21 15.05
N LEU A 41 24.83 -0.36 16.14
CA LEU A 41 23.38 -0.55 16.07
C LEU A 41 22.66 0.76 15.74
N LYS A 42 21.78 0.72 14.74
CA LYS A 42 20.93 1.82 14.32
C LYS A 42 19.61 1.79 15.07
N HIS A 43 18.86 2.90 15.01
CA HIS A 43 17.52 2.95 15.61
C HIS A 43 16.59 1.83 15.08
N ALA A 44 16.77 1.43 13.81
CA ALA A 44 16.04 0.34 13.18
C ALA A 44 16.22 -1.01 13.90
N ASP A 45 17.39 -1.29 14.47
CA ASP A 45 17.64 -2.54 15.21
C ASP A 45 16.82 -2.59 16.50
N PHE A 46 16.69 -1.46 17.19
CA PHE A 46 15.82 -1.34 18.37
C PHE A 46 14.34 -1.46 18.01
N LEU A 47 13.91 -0.90 16.87
CA LEU A 47 12.56 -1.11 16.36
C LEU A 47 12.31 -2.60 16.03
N HIS A 48 13.32 -3.29 15.49
CA HIS A 48 13.26 -4.73 15.24
C HIS A 48 13.10 -5.53 16.53
N VAL A 49 13.89 -5.22 17.58
CA VAL A 49 13.74 -5.85 18.92
C VAL A 49 12.31 -5.69 19.44
N ILE A 50 11.77 -4.46 19.41
CA ILE A 50 10.39 -4.20 19.86
C ILE A 50 9.38 -5.00 19.01
N ALA A 51 9.58 -5.11 17.70
CA ALA A 51 8.72 -5.92 16.84
C ALA A 51 8.74 -7.40 17.25
N ARG A 52 9.93 -7.99 17.42
CA ARG A 52 10.11 -9.40 17.79
C ARG A 52 9.51 -9.71 19.16
N GLU A 53 9.70 -8.84 20.15
CA GLU A 53 9.13 -8.99 21.49
C GLU A 53 7.59 -8.89 21.52
N ASN A 54 6.98 -8.21 20.53
CA ASN A 54 5.53 -8.22 20.33
C ASN A 54 5.06 -9.35 19.39
N ALA A 55 5.91 -10.34 19.11
CA ALA A 55 5.63 -11.48 18.23
C ALA A 55 5.39 -11.11 16.75
N PHE A 56 5.99 -10.02 16.26
CA PHE A 56 5.97 -9.64 14.85
C PHE A 56 7.36 -9.81 14.22
N GLU A 57 7.40 -10.24 12.95
CA GLU A 57 8.65 -10.41 12.20
C GLU A 57 9.38 -9.09 11.92
N SER A 58 8.63 -8.00 11.79
CA SER A 58 9.19 -6.70 11.41
C SER A 58 8.38 -5.56 12.02
N TRP A 59 9.06 -4.42 12.20
CA TRP A 59 8.42 -3.19 12.69
C TRP A 59 7.20 -2.76 11.84
N PRO A 60 7.26 -2.78 10.49
CA PRO A 60 6.08 -2.51 9.67
C PRO A 60 4.87 -3.42 9.95
N ARG A 61 5.08 -4.71 10.25
CA ARG A 61 3.98 -5.63 10.59
C ARG A 61 3.39 -5.34 11.97
N LEU A 62 4.21 -4.93 12.94
CA LEU A 62 3.74 -4.48 14.24
C LEU A 62 2.92 -3.18 14.12
N VAL A 63 3.44 -2.19 13.37
CA VAL A 63 2.73 -0.93 13.09
C VAL A 63 1.36 -1.23 12.46
N TRP A 64 1.33 -2.10 11.44
CA TRP A 64 0.09 -2.54 10.81
C TRP A 64 -0.92 -3.09 11.80
N ALA A 65 -0.51 -4.04 12.64
CA ALA A 65 -1.41 -4.61 13.63
C ALA A 65 -1.92 -3.52 14.59
N ALA A 66 -1.06 -2.60 15.02
CA ALA A 66 -1.42 -1.53 15.95
C ALA A 66 -2.39 -0.52 15.34
N GLU A 67 -2.29 -0.27 14.04
CA GLU A 67 -3.14 0.65 13.30
C GLU A 67 -4.45 0.01 12.81
N THR A 68 -4.51 -1.32 12.68
CA THR A 68 -5.68 -2.02 12.12
C THR A 68 -6.65 -2.60 13.14
N VAL A 69 -6.24 -2.73 14.40
CA VAL A 69 -7.15 -3.14 15.48
C VAL A 69 -8.27 -2.10 15.65
N GLY A 70 -9.51 -2.54 15.43
CA GLY A 70 -10.70 -1.70 15.64
C GLY A 70 -11.05 -0.75 14.50
N LEU A 71 -10.40 -0.85 13.33
CA LEU A 71 -10.81 -0.06 12.16
C LEU A 71 -12.17 -0.52 11.65
N ASP A 72 -13.06 0.46 11.45
CA ASP A 72 -14.30 0.27 10.70
C ASP A 72 -14.02 0.08 9.20
N ARG A 73 -15.08 -0.21 8.43
CA ARG A 73 -14.97 -0.44 6.99
C ARG A 73 -14.43 0.77 6.24
N ALA A 74 -14.86 1.98 6.58
CA ALA A 74 -14.43 3.20 5.90
C ALA A 74 -12.92 3.46 6.09
N ALA A 75 -12.42 3.26 7.30
CA ALA A 75 -11.00 3.37 7.60
C ALA A 75 -10.18 2.27 6.91
N ARG A 76 -10.69 1.04 6.83
CA ARG A 76 -10.08 -0.03 6.03
C ARG A 76 -10.01 0.31 4.54
N GLN A 77 -11.08 0.88 3.97
CA GLN A 77 -11.10 1.35 2.57
C GLN A 77 -10.09 2.47 2.34
N GLN A 78 -9.99 3.44 3.25
CA GLN A 78 -8.99 4.49 3.15
C GLN A 78 -7.57 3.92 3.24
N ARG A 79 -7.35 2.93 4.10
CA ARG A 79 -6.05 2.24 4.18
C ARG A 79 -5.72 1.48 2.91
N LEU A 80 -6.71 0.84 2.28
CA LEU A 80 -6.57 0.17 0.98
C LEU A 80 -6.17 1.16 -0.12
N LYS A 81 -6.82 2.33 -0.19
CA LYS A 81 -6.46 3.41 -1.13
C LYS A 81 -5.00 3.84 -0.99
N ILE A 82 -4.56 4.06 0.25
CA ILE A 82 -3.16 4.44 0.54
C ILE A 82 -2.19 3.31 0.17
N ALA A 83 -2.54 2.06 0.51
CA ALA A 83 -1.69 0.90 0.23
C ALA A 83 -1.49 0.69 -1.27
N ILE A 84 -2.57 0.77 -2.05
CA ILE A 84 -2.54 0.69 -3.51
C ILE A 84 -1.70 1.82 -4.11
N TYR A 85 -1.95 3.07 -3.67
CA TYR A 85 -1.23 4.24 -4.18
C TYR A 85 0.29 4.13 -3.99
N HIS A 86 0.74 3.53 -2.89
CA HIS A 86 2.16 3.34 -2.58
C HIS A 86 2.73 1.98 -3.00
N GLY A 87 1.94 1.10 -3.64
CA GLY A 87 2.39 -0.25 -4.04
C GLY A 87 2.72 -1.16 -2.85
N GLN A 88 2.06 -0.99 -1.71
CA GLN A 88 2.24 -1.82 -0.51
C GLN A 88 1.48 -3.15 -0.68
N ASN A 89 1.88 -3.99 -1.64
CA ASN A 89 1.12 -5.17 -2.06
C ASN A 89 0.77 -6.13 -0.90
N TRP A 90 1.70 -6.37 0.02
CA TRP A 90 1.42 -7.19 1.21
C TRP A 90 0.30 -6.63 2.12
N VAL A 91 0.14 -5.30 2.16
CA VAL A 91 -0.95 -4.64 2.90
C VAL A 91 -2.27 -4.84 2.18
N VAL A 92 -2.26 -4.67 0.86
CA VAL A 92 -3.41 -4.89 -0.02
C VAL A 92 -3.93 -6.32 0.16
N ASP A 93 -3.05 -7.30 0.02
CA ASP A 93 -3.40 -8.72 0.10
C ASP A 93 -4.00 -9.07 1.46
N ARG A 94 -3.44 -8.51 2.54
CA ARG A 94 -3.96 -8.74 3.89
C ARG A 94 -5.33 -8.11 4.11
N LEU A 95 -5.54 -6.87 3.66
CA LEU A 95 -6.85 -6.21 3.75
C LEU A 95 -7.93 -6.97 2.99
N LEU A 96 -7.61 -7.43 1.77
CA LEU A 96 -8.55 -8.17 0.94
C LEU A 96 -8.77 -9.61 1.45
N THR A 97 -7.78 -10.23 2.07
CA THR A 97 -7.98 -11.53 2.75
C THR A 97 -8.93 -11.41 3.94
N GLU A 98 -8.81 -10.34 4.73
CA GLU A 98 -9.67 -10.10 5.89
C GLU A 98 -11.07 -9.57 5.49
N THR A 99 -11.19 -8.88 4.35
CA THR A 99 -12.43 -8.28 3.86
C THR A 99 -12.42 -8.28 2.33
N PRO A 100 -12.82 -9.40 1.68
CA PRO A 100 -12.69 -9.55 0.22
C PRO A 100 -13.46 -8.51 -0.60
N ASP A 101 -14.61 -8.06 -0.09
CA ASP A 101 -15.48 -7.08 -0.72
C ASP A 101 -15.09 -5.62 -0.42
N LEU A 102 -13.91 -5.37 0.18
CA LEU A 102 -13.54 -4.03 0.65
C LEU A 102 -13.49 -2.97 -0.47
N ALA A 103 -13.20 -3.39 -1.70
CA ALA A 103 -13.19 -2.52 -2.88
C ALA A 103 -14.56 -2.38 -3.58
N ALA A 104 -15.60 -3.06 -3.09
CA ALA A 104 -16.94 -2.95 -3.66
C ALA A 104 -17.40 -1.48 -3.70
N ASP A 105 -18.03 -1.11 -4.82
CA ASP A 105 -18.53 0.23 -5.12
C ASP A 105 -17.45 1.33 -5.13
N GLN A 106 -16.17 0.97 -5.19
CA GLN A 106 -15.05 1.91 -5.29
C GLN A 106 -14.38 1.76 -6.67
N PHE A 107 -14.98 2.33 -7.72
CA PHE A 107 -14.55 2.13 -9.12
C PHE A 107 -13.05 2.37 -9.37
N GLY A 108 -12.48 3.47 -8.85
CA GLY A 108 -11.04 3.70 -8.95
C GLY A 108 -10.17 2.63 -8.30
N LEU A 109 -10.63 2.03 -7.18
CA LEU A 109 -9.96 0.88 -6.57
C LEU A 109 -10.13 -0.40 -7.39
N GLN A 110 -11.31 -0.65 -7.95
CA GLN A 110 -11.57 -1.81 -8.81
C GLN A 110 -10.64 -1.79 -10.04
N CYS A 111 -10.47 -0.62 -10.68
CA CYS A 111 -9.49 -0.45 -11.75
C CYS A 111 -8.05 -0.70 -11.28
N ALA A 112 -7.64 -0.16 -10.12
CA ALA A 112 -6.29 -0.35 -9.62
C ALA A 112 -6.01 -1.79 -9.13
N LEU A 113 -7.03 -2.53 -8.72
CA LEU A 113 -6.93 -3.93 -8.29
C LEU A 113 -7.03 -4.93 -9.44
N PHE A 114 -7.31 -4.45 -10.65
CA PHE A 114 -7.62 -5.26 -11.82
C PHE A 114 -8.84 -6.18 -11.62
N ASP A 115 -9.86 -5.70 -10.90
CA ASP A 115 -11.13 -6.41 -10.73
C ASP A 115 -11.99 -6.27 -12.00
N ARG A 116 -11.66 -7.08 -13.00
CA ARG A 116 -12.25 -7.02 -14.34
C ARG A 116 -13.76 -7.12 -14.31
N ALA A 117 -14.30 -8.11 -13.60
CA ALA A 117 -15.74 -8.36 -13.57
C ALA A 117 -16.50 -7.15 -13.00
N ALA A 118 -16.00 -6.54 -11.92
CA ALA A 118 -16.64 -5.38 -11.33
C ALA A 118 -16.51 -4.13 -12.23
N VAL A 119 -15.36 -3.94 -12.89
CA VAL A 119 -15.16 -2.81 -13.80
C VAL A 119 -16.06 -2.93 -15.04
N GLU A 120 -16.13 -4.10 -15.68
CA GLU A 120 -16.99 -4.33 -16.84
C GLU A 120 -18.47 -4.13 -16.48
N ALA A 121 -18.92 -4.65 -15.33
CA ALA A 121 -20.29 -4.47 -14.86
C ALA A 121 -20.62 -2.98 -14.61
N ALA A 122 -19.71 -2.24 -13.98
CA ALA A 122 -19.91 -0.82 -13.70
C ALA A 122 -19.92 0.03 -14.97
N LEU A 123 -19.06 -0.26 -15.96
CA LEU A 123 -19.05 0.45 -17.24
C LEU A 123 -20.26 0.10 -18.11
N ALA A 124 -20.80 -1.11 -18.01
CA ALA A 124 -22.03 -1.48 -18.69
C ALA A 124 -23.25 -0.69 -18.16
N ASP A 125 -23.26 -0.37 -16.85
CA ASP A 125 -24.29 0.45 -16.22
C ASP A 125 -24.10 1.96 -16.51
N ASP A 126 -22.89 2.48 -16.32
CA ASP A 126 -22.54 3.89 -16.58
C ASP A 126 -21.16 4.03 -17.26
N PRO A 127 -21.10 4.13 -18.60
CA PRO A 127 -19.84 4.33 -19.32
C PRO A 127 -19.10 5.62 -18.93
N LEU A 128 -19.81 6.64 -18.42
CA LEU A 128 -19.19 7.90 -18.04
C LEU A 128 -18.26 7.76 -16.82
N LEU A 129 -18.32 6.63 -16.09
CA LEU A 129 -17.35 6.33 -15.03
C LEU A 129 -15.92 6.37 -15.55
N ALA A 130 -15.66 5.98 -16.80
CA ALA A 130 -14.32 6.04 -17.41
C ALA A 130 -13.71 7.45 -17.46
N LEU A 131 -14.54 8.50 -17.38
CA LEU A 131 -14.15 9.90 -17.58
C LEU A 131 -14.12 10.74 -16.29
N ARG A 132 -14.62 10.18 -15.18
CA ARG A 132 -14.75 10.89 -13.90
C ARG A 132 -13.51 10.73 -13.02
N ASP A 133 -13.29 11.69 -12.13
CA ASP A 133 -12.20 11.61 -11.15
C ASP A 133 -12.61 10.76 -9.94
N PHE A 134 -11.73 9.83 -9.55
CA PHE A 134 -11.86 9.03 -8.33
C PHE A 134 -10.72 9.36 -7.38
N GLY A 135 -10.83 10.51 -6.74
CA GLY A 135 -9.75 11.11 -5.95
C GLY A 135 -8.76 11.84 -6.87
N PRO A 136 -7.45 11.54 -6.82
CA PRO A 136 -6.45 12.31 -7.55
C PRO A 136 -6.34 11.94 -9.04
N ARG A 137 -7.05 10.91 -9.50
CA ARG A 137 -6.84 10.25 -10.78
C ARG A 137 -8.16 9.77 -11.39
N ARG A 138 -8.20 9.75 -12.72
CA ARG A 138 -9.19 9.02 -13.52
C ARG A 138 -8.89 7.53 -13.59
N PRO A 139 -9.85 6.67 -13.97
CA PRO A 139 -9.71 5.21 -13.98
C PRO A 139 -8.48 4.68 -14.74
N ILE A 140 -8.19 5.21 -15.93
CA ILE A 140 -7.03 4.76 -16.73
C ILE A 140 -5.69 5.06 -16.03
N LEU A 141 -5.64 6.12 -15.22
CA LEU A 141 -4.47 6.45 -14.40
C LEU A 141 -4.40 5.60 -13.13
N HIS A 142 -5.53 5.17 -12.57
CA HIS A 142 -5.52 4.18 -11.49
C HIS A 142 -5.00 2.82 -11.98
N LEU A 143 -5.42 2.39 -13.17
CA LEU A 143 -4.92 1.20 -13.85
C LEU A 143 -3.41 1.31 -14.11
N ALA A 144 -2.98 2.37 -14.80
CA ALA A 144 -1.59 2.53 -15.24
C ALA A 144 -0.59 2.65 -14.08
N PHE A 145 -0.95 3.31 -12.98
CA PHE A 145 -0.05 3.49 -11.84
C PHE A 145 -0.11 2.33 -10.83
N SER A 146 -0.98 1.34 -11.03
CA SER A 146 -1.08 0.21 -10.13
C SER A 146 0.11 -0.73 -10.26
N LYS A 147 0.69 -1.14 -9.12
CA LYS A 147 1.81 -2.10 -9.03
C LYS A 147 1.36 -3.53 -8.75
N ARG A 148 0.09 -3.86 -9.00
CA ARG A 148 -0.47 -5.17 -8.67
C ARG A 148 0.17 -6.31 -9.48
N LEU A 149 0.57 -6.07 -10.73
CA LEU A 149 1.30 -7.07 -11.54
C LEU A 149 2.61 -7.52 -10.92
N GLN A 150 3.28 -6.67 -10.13
CA GLN A 150 4.52 -7.05 -9.44
C GLN A 150 4.29 -8.12 -8.36
N ALA A 151 3.10 -8.16 -7.77
CA ALA A 151 2.74 -9.17 -6.78
C ALA A 151 2.04 -10.38 -7.40
N ASP A 152 1.26 -10.15 -8.45
CA ASP A 152 0.53 -11.20 -9.16
C ASP A 152 0.56 -10.96 -10.67
N PRO A 153 1.56 -11.52 -11.39
CA PRO A 153 1.64 -11.44 -12.84
C PRO A 153 0.45 -12.09 -13.56
N GLY A 154 -0.32 -12.95 -12.88
CA GLY A 154 -1.51 -13.60 -13.46
C GLY A 154 -2.65 -12.64 -13.76
N LEU A 155 -2.60 -11.40 -13.25
CA LEU A 155 -3.59 -10.35 -13.50
C LEU A 155 -3.37 -9.59 -14.83
N ALA A 156 -2.38 -9.99 -15.64
CA ALA A 156 -2.03 -9.32 -16.88
C ALA A 156 -3.21 -9.20 -17.87
N ASP A 157 -3.91 -10.31 -18.11
CA ASP A 157 -5.05 -10.34 -19.04
C ASP A 157 -6.20 -9.47 -18.55
N ASP A 158 -6.45 -9.45 -17.24
CA ASP A 158 -7.47 -8.60 -16.61
C ASP A 158 -7.11 -7.11 -16.71
N MET A 159 -5.84 -6.75 -16.46
CA MET A 159 -5.36 -5.39 -16.64
C MET A 159 -5.55 -4.90 -18.08
N LEU A 160 -5.18 -5.72 -19.08
CA LEU A 160 -5.32 -5.38 -20.49
C LEU A 160 -6.79 -5.22 -20.89
N ALA A 161 -7.65 -6.18 -20.50
CA ALA A 161 -9.09 -6.11 -20.77
C ALA A 161 -9.75 -4.87 -20.16
N ILE A 162 -9.37 -4.50 -18.93
CA ILE A 162 -9.85 -3.26 -18.32
C ILE A 162 -9.36 -2.03 -19.09
N GLY A 163 -8.10 -2.02 -19.53
CA GLY A 163 -7.56 -0.94 -20.37
C GLY A 163 -8.38 -0.75 -21.64
N GLU A 164 -8.67 -1.83 -22.36
CA GLU A 164 -9.53 -1.82 -23.55
C GLU A 164 -10.95 -1.32 -23.25
N ALA A 165 -11.57 -1.81 -22.17
CA ALA A 165 -12.91 -1.41 -21.77
C ALA A 165 -12.98 0.10 -21.43
N LEU A 166 -11.98 0.63 -20.73
CA LEU A 166 -11.89 2.06 -20.42
C LEU A 166 -11.72 2.90 -21.68
N VAL A 167 -10.87 2.48 -22.62
CA VAL A 167 -10.68 3.18 -23.91
C VAL A 167 -11.95 3.13 -24.75
N ALA A 168 -12.65 1.99 -24.80
CA ALA A 168 -13.93 1.86 -25.47
C ALA A 168 -15.01 2.80 -24.88
N ALA A 169 -14.94 3.05 -23.57
CA ALA A 169 -15.77 4.02 -22.86
C ALA A 169 -15.27 5.48 -22.97
N GLY A 170 -14.19 5.73 -23.73
CA GLY A 170 -13.69 7.07 -24.07
C GLY A 170 -12.52 7.58 -23.22
N ALA A 171 -11.89 6.74 -22.39
CA ALA A 171 -10.71 7.15 -21.64
C ALA A 171 -9.54 7.52 -22.57
N ASP A 172 -8.87 8.63 -22.29
CA ASP A 172 -7.71 9.09 -23.05
C ASP A 172 -6.43 8.39 -22.58
N VAL A 173 -5.78 7.64 -23.47
CA VAL A 173 -4.50 6.98 -23.21
C VAL A 173 -3.35 7.96 -22.94
N ASN A 174 -3.49 9.23 -23.33
CA ASN A 174 -2.54 10.30 -23.06
C ASN A 174 -2.90 11.11 -21.81
N ASP A 175 -3.89 10.67 -21.02
CA ASP A 175 -4.26 11.36 -19.81
C ASP A 175 -3.08 11.41 -18.81
N GLY A 176 -3.17 12.31 -17.85
CA GLY A 176 -2.21 12.43 -16.77
C GLY A 176 -2.78 13.13 -15.55
N PHE A 177 -2.03 13.18 -14.46
CA PHE A 177 -2.45 13.93 -13.27
C PHE A 177 -1.29 14.78 -12.76
N PRO A 178 -1.57 15.94 -12.13
CA PRO A 178 -0.52 16.83 -11.68
C PRO A 178 0.30 16.19 -10.55
N VAL A 179 1.63 16.41 -10.55
CA VAL A 179 2.55 15.83 -9.54
C VAL A 179 2.17 16.27 -8.12
N HIS A 180 1.70 17.50 -7.98
CA HIS A 180 1.12 18.06 -6.77
C HIS A 180 -0.01 19.02 -7.16
N PRO A 181 -0.94 19.37 -6.25
CA PRO A 181 -2.00 20.33 -6.53
C PRO A 181 -1.44 21.63 -7.11
N GLY A 182 -2.03 22.10 -8.22
CA GLY A 182 -1.62 23.32 -8.92
C GLY A 182 -0.36 23.21 -9.80
N SER A 183 0.22 22.02 -9.98
CA SER A 183 1.35 21.83 -10.90
C SER A 183 0.91 21.76 -12.36
N ASP A 184 1.61 22.47 -13.25
CA ASP A 184 1.46 22.31 -14.71
C ASP A 184 2.12 21.01 -15.22
N HIS A 185 3.04 20.45 -14.44
CA HIS A 185 3.69 19.18 -14.76
C HIS A 185 2.76 18.01 -14.42
N ARG A 186 2.35 17.27 -15.45
CA ARG A 186 1.49 16.08 -15.33
C ARG A 186 2.29 14.80 -15.53
N LEU A 187 2.01 13.80 -14.70
CA LEU A 187 2.46 12.43 -14.87
C LEU A 187 1.47 11.71 -15.78
N SER A 188 1.93 11.25 -16.95
CA SER A 188 1.09 10.59 -17.93
C SER A 188 0.77 9.13 -17.57
N ALA A 189 -0.28 8.58 -18.17
CA ALA A 189 -0.59 7.15 -18.11
C ALA A 189 0.60 6.29 -18.57
N LEU A 190 1.27 6.67 -19.66
CA LEU A 190 2.45 5.96 -20.16
C LEU A 190 3.59 5.92 -19.13
N TYR A 191 3.87 7.05 -18.48
CA TYR A 191 4.85 7.09 -17.39
C TYR A 191 4.42 6.20 -16.22
N GLY A 192 3.12 6.20 -15.87
CA GLY A 192 2.55 5.32 -14.86
C GLY A 192 2.82 3.86 -15.16
N ALA A 193 2.41 3.40 -16.34
CA ALA A 193 2.49 2.00 -16.74
C ALA A 193 3.94 1.52 -16.82
N ILE A 194 4.82 2.26 -17.49
CA ILE A 194 6.19 1.80 -17.75
C ILE A 194 7.16 2.25 -16.66
N GLY A 195 7.22 3.56 -16.39
CA GLY A 195 8.25 4.15 -15.53
C GLY A 195 7.98 4.02 -14.03
N HIS A 196 6.71 3.93 -13.63
CA HIS A 196 6.34 3.87 -12.21
C HIS A 196 5.99 2.46 -11.73
N ALA A 197 5.18 1.74 -12.52
CA ALA A 197 4.62 0.45 -12.15
C ALA A 197 5.33 -0.75 -12.80
N ASP A 198 6.07 -0.54 -13.89
CA ASP A 198 6.71 -1.62 -14.66
C ASP A 198 5.70 -2.70 -15.11
N ASN A 199 4.57 -2.24 -15.65
CA ASN A 199 3.48 -3.08 -16.18
C ASN A 199 3.83 -3.64 -17.57
N MET A 200 5.06 -4.11 -17.73
CA MET A 200 5.54 -4.75 -18.95
C MET A 200 5.31 -6.26 -18.82
N VAL A 201 4.52 -6.82 -19.72
CA VAL A 201 4.22 -8.26 -19.84
C VAL A 201 5.07 -8.92 -20.90
#